data_AF-A0A174W9R2-F1
#
_entry.id   AF-A0A174W9R2-F1
#
_cell.length_a   1.000
_cell.length_b   1.000
_cell.length_c   1.000
_cell.angle_alpha   90.00
_cell.angle_beta   90.00
_cell.angle_gamma   90.00
#
_symmetry.space_group_name_H-M   'P 1'
#
loop_
_entity.id
_entity.type
_entity.pdbx_description
1 polymer ?
#
loop_
_entity_poly.entity_id
_entity_poly.type
_entity_poly.pdbx_seq_one_letter_code
_entity_poly.pdbx_strand_id
1 'polypeptide(L)'
;MRPFKELYDNKNHADLRELEKSYDRFRDTVRTLFKKVDQAADEAETRYLMETVREIEQEGRPFRYISAKELEDVRTKASLEATQGEIKACIAAERDFLKVLRELMEAGVLPFEEADFIANAAHREAHGQNGDIEAA
;
A
#
# COMPACT_ATOMS: atom_id res chain seq x y z
N MET A 1 -18.63 3.46 4.70
CA MET A 1 -18.55 3.45 3.21
C MET A 1 -18.53 1.98 2.79
N ARG A 2 -19.24 1.55 1.73
CA ARG A 2 -19.25 0.12 1.35
C ARG A 2 -17.93 -0.28 0.67
N PRO A 3 -17.37 -1.47 0.93
CA PRO A 3 -16.23 -2.02 0.20
C PRO A 3 -16.45 -2.01 -1.32
N PHE A 4 -15.39 -1.81 -2.09
CA PHE A 4 -15.43 -1.85 -3.56
C PHE A 4 -16.07 -3.15 -4.04
N LYS A 5 -15.71 -4.29 -3.45
CA LYS A 5 -16.28 -5.60 -3.83
C LYS A 5 -17.81 -5.67 -3.68
N GLU A 6 -18.35 -5.08 -2.60
CA GLU A 6 -19.80 -5.04 -2.36
C GLU A 6 -20.56 -4.08 -3.30
N LEU A 7 -19.88 -3.06 -3.82
CA LEU A 7 -20.48 -2.13 -4.80
C LEU A 7 -20.73 -2.83 -6.16
N TYR A 8 -19.95 -3.87 -6.49
CA TYR A 8 -19.92 -4.47 -7.82
C TYR A 8 -20.48 -5.88 -7.93
N ASP A 9 -20.48 -6.68 -6.85
CA ASP A 9 -21.10 -8.03 -6.85
C ASP A 9 -22.60 -8.01 -7.19
N ASN A 10 -23.27 -6.85 -7.12
CA ASN A 10 -24.70 -6.70 -7.37
C ASN A 10 -25.07 -6.36 -8.83
N LYS A 11 -24.09 -6.19 -9.73
CA LYS A 11 -24.32 -5.83 -11.14
C LYS A 11 -23.75 -6.90 -12.07
N ASN A 12 -24.64 -7.68 -12.68
CA ASN A 12 -24.29 -8.80 -13.55
C ASN A 12 -23.85 -8.29 -14.96
N HIS A 13 -22.64 -7.74 -15.09
CA HIS A 13 -22.05 -7.30 -16.36
C HIS A 13 -20.67 -7.95 -16.59
N ALA A 14 -20.47 -8.56 -17.76
CA ALA A 14 -19.20 -9.19 -18.15
C ALA A 14 -18.04 -8.17 -18.16
N ASP A 15 -18.33 -6.91 -18.47
CA ASP A 15 -17.36 -5.81 -18.54
C ASP A 15 -16.85 -5.37 -17.16
N LEU A 16 -17.59 -5.68 -16.08
CA LEU A 16 -17.17 -5.41 -14.70
C LEU A 16 -16.19 -6.46 -14.15
N ARG A 17 -16.08 -7.63 -14.79
CA ARG A 17 -15.11 -8.67 -14.37
C ARG A 17 -13.67 -8.25 -14.61
N GLU A 18 -13.42 -7.50 -15.69
CA GLU A 18 -12.06 -7.01 -15.96
C GLU A 18 -11.69 -5.85 -15.03
N LEU A 19 -12.68 -5.04 -14.66
CA LEU A 19 -12.53 -4.04 -13.62
C LEU A 19 -12.23 -4.67 -12.25
N GLU A 20 -12.94 -5.73 -11.88
CA GLU A 20 -12.69 -6.47 -10.63
C GLU A 20 -11.28 -7.07 -10.59
N LYS A 21 -10.83 -7.73 -11.67
CA LYS A 21 -9.48 -8.29 -11.73
C LYS A 21 -8.39 -7.23 -11.65
N SER A 22 -8.56 -6.11 -12.35
CA SER A 22 -7.59 -5.01 -12.31
C SER A 22 -7.54 -4.36 -10.94
N TYR A 23 -8.70 -4.22 -10.28
CA TYR A 23 -8.78 -3.80 -8.88
C TYR A 23 -8.09 -4.78 -7.92
N ASP A 24 -8.39 -6.08 -8.01
CA ASP A 24 -7.78 -7.09 -7.16
C ASP A 24 -6.26 -7.07 -7.29
N ARG A 25 -5.74 -6.95 -8.52
CA ARG A 25 -4.31 -6.80 -8.78
C ARG A 25 -3.74 -5.54 -8.14
N PHE A 26 -4.40 -4.39 -8.29
CA PHE A 26 -3.98 -3.15 -7.63
C PHE A 26 -3.94 -3.30 -6.11
N ARG A 27 -5.03 -3.78 -5.50
CA ARG A 27 -5.10 -4.03 -4.05
C ARG A 27 -4.00 -4.97 -3.57
N ASP A 28 -3.73 -6.05 -4.30
CA ASP A 28 -2.71 -7.03 -3.91
C ASP A 28 -1.28 -6.48 -4.02
N THR A 29 -1.01 -5.61 -5.02
CA THR A 29 0.27 -4.89 -5.08
C THR A 29 0.45 -3.96 -3.89
N VAL A 30 -0.59 -3.21 -3.50
CA VAL A 30 -0.54 -2.31 -2.34
C VAL A 30 -0.36 -3.07 -1.02
N ARG A 31 -1.07 -4.20 -0.85
CA ARG A 31 -0.86 -5.09 0.31
C ARG A 31 0.56 -5.64 0.38
N THR A 32 1.12 -6.02 -0.76
CA THR A 32 2.50 -6.51 -0.85
C THR A 32 3.49 -5.42 -0.48
N LEU A 33 3.27 -4.19 -0.96
CA LEU A 33 4.07 -3.03 -0.63
C LEU A 33 4.09 -2.80 0.90
N PHE A 34 2.93 -2.65 1.53
CA PHE A 34 2.86 -2.41 2.98
C PHE A 34 3.52 -3.51 3.80
N LYS A 35 3.25 -4.78 3.46
CA LYS A 35 3.89 -5.91 4.14
C LYS A 35 5.43 -5.85 4.06
N LYS A 36 5.98 -5.44 2.91
CA LYS A 36 7.43 -5.31 2.75
C LYS A 36 7.99 -4.07 3.45
N VAL A 37 7.24 -2.97 3.51
CA VAL A 37 7.61 -1.78 4.29
C VAL A 37 7.80 -2.16 5.75
N ASP A 38 6.81 -2.84 6.34
CA ASP A 38 6.83 -3.28 7.74
C ASP A 38 7.99 -4.25 7.99
N GLN A 39 8.11 -5.29 7.16
CA GLN A 39 9.18 -6.28 7.30
C GLN A 39 10.58 -5.64 7.20
N ALA A 40 10.81 -4.76 6.24
CA ALA A 40 12.09 -4.11 6.06
C ALA A 40 12.43 -3.15 7.23
N ALA A 41 11.42 -2.47 7.78
CA ALA A 41 11.58 -1.60 8.94
C ALA A 41 11.99 -2.41 10.18
N ASP A 42 11.26 -3.49 10.48
CA ASP A 42 11.50 -4.33 11.67
C ASP A 42 12.86 -5.04 11.59
N GLU A 43 13.22 -5.57 10.43
CA GLU A 43 14.53 -6.22 10.22
C GLU A 43 15.69 -5.23 10.35
N ALA A 44 15.53 -4.00 9.83
CA ALA A 44 16.56 -2.97 9.90
C ALA A 44 16.75 -2.44 11.33
N GLU A 45 15.66 -2.18 12.05
CA GLU A 45 15.70 -1.78 13.46
C GLU A 45 16.37 -2.86 14.30
N THR A 46 15.97 -4.12 14.14
CA THR A 46 16.56 -5.25 14.87
C THR A 46 18.06 -5.36 14.61
N ARG A 47 18.48 -5.28 13.34
CA ARG A 47 19.89 -5.36 12.96
C ARG A 47 20.69 -4.20 13.54
N TYR A 48 20.16 -2.98 13.45
CA TYR A 48 20.81 -1.78 13.97
C TYR A 48 21.06 -1.86 15.49
N LEU A 49 20.06 -2.32 16.24
CA LEU A 49 20.19 -2.50 17.69
C LEU A 49 21.23 -3.58 18.04
N MET A 50 21.23 -4.71 17.33
CA MET A 50 22.23 -5.77 17.54
C MET A 50 23.66 -5.31 17.22
N GLU A 51 23.85 -4.59 16.12
CA GLU A 51 25.14 -4.01 15.75
C GLU A 51 25.61 -2.99 16.80
N THR A 52 24.70 -2.14 17.29
CA THR A 52 25.01 -1.18 18.35
C THR A 52 25.43 -1.86 19.65
N VAL A 53 24.75 -2.93 20.07
CA VAL A 53 25.15 -3.72 21.26
C VAL A 53 26.55 -4.29 21.08
N ARG A 54 26.84 -4.86 19.91
CA ARG A 54 28.16 -5.40 19.60
C ARG A 54 29.25 -4.33 19.62
N GLU A 55 28.99 -3.13 19.10
CA GLU A 55 29.92 -1.99 19.16
C GLU A 55 30.21 -1.57 20.61
N ILE A 56 29.17 -1.47 21.45
CA ILE A 56 29.31 -1.13 22.87
C ILE A 56 30.23 -2.14 23.57
N GLU A 57 30.01 -3.44 23.34
CA GLU A 57 30.83 -4.52 23.90
C GLU A 57 32.29 -4.45 23.43
N GLN A 58 32.51 -4.21 22.13
CA GLN A 58 33.86 -4.15 21.54
C GLN A 58 34.66 -2.93 22.00
N GLU A 59 33.99 -1.78 22.15
CA GLU A 59 34.62 -0.54 22.60
C GLU A 59 34.72 -0.45 24.14
N GLY A 60 34.17 -1.43 24.86
CA GLY A 60 34.14 -1.44 26.33
C GLY A 60 33.32 -0.28 26.91
N ARG A 61 32.34 0.24 26.16
CA ARG A 61 31.47 1.32 26.64
C ARG A 61 30.37 0.75 27.54
N PRO A 62 29.86 1.53 28.51
CA PRO A 62 28.77 1.06 29.38
C PRO A 62 27.39 1.15 28.70
N PHE A 63 27.17 2.14 27.82
CA PHE A 63 25.92 2.30 27.07
C PHE A 63 26.11 3.25 25.87
N ARG A 64 25.16 3.21 24.92
CA ARG A 64 24.96 4.23 23.87
C ARG A 64 23.48 4.62 23.85
N TYR A 65 23.22 5.92 23.79
CA TYR A 65 21.86 6.42 23.59
C TYR A 65 21.52 6.39 22.10
N ILE A 66 20.32 5.89 21.78
CA ILE A 66 19.75 5.88 20.44
C ILE A 66 18.46 6.70 20.49
N SER A 67 18.34 7.69 19.62
CA SER A 67 17.15 8.53 19.57
C SER A 67 16.01 7.88 18.76
N ALA A 68 14.76 8.26 19.03
CA ALA A 68 13.63 7.81 18.22
C ALA A 68 13.79 8.21 16.74
N LYS A 69 14.33 9.41 16.47
CA LYS A 69 14.61 9.88 15.11
C LYS A 69 15.63 9.02 14.39
N GLU A 70 16.67 8.61 15.10
CA GLU A 70 17.70 7.72 14.54
C GLU A 70 17.12 6.36 14.14
N LEU A 71 16.24 5.79 14.97
CA LEU A 71 15.52 4.57 14.61
C LEU A 71 14.55 4.78 13.43
N GLU A 72 13.82 5.90 13.41
CA GLU A 72 12.93 6.26 12.31
C GLU A 72 13.69 6.41 10.98
N ASP A 73 14.86 7.06 11.00
CA ASP A 73 15.71 7.23 9.83
C ASP A 73 16.22 5.88 9.30
N VAL A 74 16.65 4.98 10.21
CA VAL A 74 17.06 3.59 9.88
C VAL A 74 15.92 2.83 9.22
N ARG A 75 14.73 2.84 9.83
CA ARG A 75 13.54 2.16 9.31
C ARG A 75 13.14 2.71 7.95
N THR A 76 13.00 4.04 7.85
CA THR A 76 12.56 4.72 6.62
C THR A 76 13.50 4.43 5.46
N LYS A 77 14.81 4.52 5.69
CA LYS A 77 15.81 4.21 4.67
C LYS A 77 15.69 2.76 4.18
N ALA A 78 15.62 1.81 5.11
CA ALA A 78 15.52 0.39 4.76
C ALA A 78 14.24 0.07 4.00
N SER A 79 13.10 0.61 4.44
CA SER A 79 11.82 0.41 3.75
C SER A 79 11.84 1.01 2.34
N LEU A 80 12.39 2.22 2.14
CA LEU A 80 12.50 2.84 0.82
C LEU A 80 13.36 2.01 -0.14
N GLU A 81 14.51 1.53 0.33
CA GLU A 81 15.42 0.70 -0.47
C GLU A 81 14.78 -0.66 -0.81
N ALA A 82 14.12 -1.30 0.15
CA ALA A 82 13.52 -2.62 -0.02
C ALA A 82 12.24 -2.62 -0.88
N THR A 83 11.55 -1.48 -1.00
CA THR A 83 10.22 -1.40 -1.62
C THR A 83 10.15 -0.63 -2.94
N GLN A 84 11.29 -0.19 -3.47
CA GLN A 84 11.31 0.59 -4.72
C GLN A 84 10.68 -0.16 -5.91
N GLY A 85 10.82 -1.50 -5.96
CA GLY A 85 10.21 -2.34 -6.98
C GLY A 85 8.69 -2.40 -6.84
N GLU A 86 8.21 -2.54 -5.61
CA GLU A 86 6.80 -2.63 -5.24
C GLU A 86 6.07 -1.32 -5.49
N ILE A 87 6.70 -0.18 -5.17
CA ILE A 87 6.14 1.14 -5.50
C ILE A 87 5.89 1.24 -7.01
N LYS A 88 6.84 0.81 -7.84
CA LYS A 88 6.66 0.79 -9.30
C LYS A 88 5.53 -0.16 -9.73
N ALA A 89 5.41 -1.32 -9.09
CA ALA A 89 4.34 -2.29 -9.36
C ALA A 89 2.96 -1.74 -8.98
N CYS A 90 2.85 -1.07 -7.82
CA CYS A 90 1.62 -0.40 -7.39
C CYS A 90 1.18 0.67 -8.38
N ILE A 91 2.11 1.56 -8.79
CA ILE A 91 1.82 2.62 -9.77
C ILE A 91 1.38 2.02 -11.11
N ALA A 92 2.00 0.92 -11.55
CA ALA A 92 1.60 0.25 -12.79
C ALA A 92 0.20 -0.36 -12.67
N ALA A 93 -0.10 -1.06 -11.57
CA ALA A 93 -1.40 -1.67 -11.35
C ALA A 93 -2.53 -0.64 -11.18
N GLU A 94 -2.26 0.48 -10.48
CA GLU A 94 -3.20 1.60 -10.38
C GLU A 94 -3.50 2.22 -11.75
N ARG A 95 -2.47 2.41 -12.58
CA ARG A 95 -2.65 2.90 -13.96
C ARG A 95 -3.49 1.95 -14.81
N ASP A 96 -3.24 0.64 -14.72
CA ASP A 96 -4.01 -0.38 -15.43
C ASP A 96 -5.49 -0.33 -14.99
N PHE A 97 -5.75 -0.23 -13.68
CA PHE A 97 -7.10 -0.10 -13.13
C PHE A 97 -7.82 1.17 -13.62
N LEU A 98 -7.16 2.34 -13.53
CA LEU A 98 -7.73 3.61 -14.00
C LEU A 98 -7.96 3.61 -15.53
N LYS A 99 -7.15 2.87 -16.28
CA LYS A 99 -7.33 2.69 -17.72
C LYS A 99 -8.60 1.89 -18.01
N VAL A 100 -8.82 0.77 -17.32
CA VAL A 100 -10.05 -0.03 -17.48
C VAL A 100 -11.29 0.80 -17.14
N LEU A 101 -11.24 1.60 -16.06
CA LEU A 101 -12.33 2.52 -15.72
C LEU A 101 -12.66 3.50 -16.84
N ARG A 102 -11.63 4.11 -17.43
CA ARG A 102 -11.79 5.03 -18.55
C ARG A 102 -12.41 4.34 -19.76
N GLU A 103 -11.96 3.14 -20.12
CA GLU A 103 -12.49 2.38 -21.25
C GLU A 103 -13.98 2.07 -21.06
N LEU A 104 -14.40 1.73 -19.84
CA LEU A 104 -15.82 1.52 -19.51
C LEU A 104 -16.64 2.81 -19.61
N MET A 105 -16.07 3.95 -19.24
CA MET A 105 -16.72 5.25 -19.43
C MET A 105 -16.88 5.61 -20.91
N GLU A 106 -15.81 5.44 -21.70
CA GLU A 106 -15.79 5.76 -23.13
C GLU A 106 -16.74 4.85 -23.93
N ALA A 107 -16.92 3.60 -23.49
CA ALA A 107 -17.90 2.67 -24.05
C ALA A 107 -19.35 2.96 -23.61
N GLY A 108 -19.57 3.93 -22.72
CA GLY A 108 -20.90 4.25 -22.17
C GLY A 108 -21.45 3.19 -21.20
N VAL A 109 -20.60 2.28 -20.71
CA VAL A 109 -20.98 1.23 -19.75
C VAL A 109 -21.13 1.81 -18.34
N LEU A 110 -20.28 2.79 -17.98
CA LEU A 110 -20.33 3.48 -16.68
C LEU A 110 -20.42 5.00 -16.88
N PRO A 111 -21.32 5.71 -16.18
CA PRO A 111 -21.30 7.17 -16.15
C PRO A 111 -20.07 7.68 -15.37
N PHE A 112 -19.67 8.93 -15.67
CA PHE A 112 -18.49 9.56 -15.05
C PHE A 112 -18.57 9.56 -13.52
N GLU A 113 -19.73 9.91 -12.96
CA GLU A 113 -19.94 10.02 -11.51
C GLU A 113 -19.75 8.67 -10.82
N GLU A 114 -20.14 7.58 -11.49
CA GLU A 114 -19.95 6.22 -10.97
C GLU A 114 -18.47 5.82 -11.06
N ALA A 115 -17.80 6.10 -12.18
CA ALA A 115 -16.38 5.81 -12.34
C ALA A 115 -15.47 6.61 -11.37
N ASP A 116 -15.81 7.87 -11.09
CA ASP A 116 -15.10 8.69 -10.10
C ASP A 116 -15.31 8.15 -8.68
N PHE A 117 -16.54 7.76 -8.34
CA PHE A 117 -16.83 7.12 -7.07
C PHE A 117 -16.06 5.81 -6.89
N ILE A 118 -15.93 5.01 -7.96
CA ILE A 118 -15.14 3.79 -7.97
C ILE A 118 -13.67 4.07 -7.70
N ALA A 119 -13.07 4.98 -8.46
CA ALA A 119 -11.65 5.29 -8.33
C ALA A 119 -11.32 5.70 -6.90
N ASN A 120 -12.16 6.56 -6.31
CA ASN A 120 -12.03 7.02 -4.93
C ASN A 120 -12.20 5.89 -3.91
N ALA A 121 -13.21 5.03 -4.07
CA ALA A 121 -13.43 3.90 -3.18
C ALA A 121 -12.29 2.87 -3.24
N ALA A 122 -11.82 2.56 -4.46
CA ALA A 122 -10.72 1.63 -4.69
C ALA A 122 -9.40 2.13 -4.09
N HIS A 123 -9.08 3.42 -4.27
CA HIS A 123 -7.89 4.04 -3.70
C HIS A 123 -7.94 4.02 -2.17
N ARG A 124 -9.06 4.44 -1.56
CA ARG A 124 -9.23 4.40 -0.09
C ARG A 124 -9.11 2.99 0.48
N GLU A 125 -9.73 2.00 -0.16
CA GLU A 125 -9.68 0.62 0.31
C GLU A 125 -8.27 0.03 0.17
N ALA A 126 -7.61 0.23 -0.96
CA ALA A 126 -6.26 -0.27 -1.19
C ALA A 126 -5.26 0.30 -0.18
N HIS A 127 -5.41 1.57 0.18
CA HIS A 127 -4.56 2.25 1.16
C HIS A 127 -5.00 2.09 2.62
N GLY A 128 -6.02 1.27 2.91
CA GLY A 128 -6.49 1.04 4.28
C GLY A 128 -7.19 2.24 4.94
N GLN A 129 -7.55 3.26 4.17
CA GLN A 129 -8.19 4.50 4.64
C GLN A 129 -9.70 4.36 4.90
N ASN A 130 -10.24 3.14 4.81
CA ASN A 130 -11.65 2.88 5.13
C ASN A 130 -11.93 2.90 6.65
N GLY A 131 -10.90 2.88 7.50
CA GLY A 131 -11.02 2.88 8.97
C GLY A 131 -11.42 4.21 9.62
N ASP A 132 -11.34 5.34 8.91
CA ASP A 132 -11.57 6.67 9.48
C ASP A 132 -13.02 7.17 9.39
N ILE A 133 -13.96 6.35 8.90
CA ILE A 133 -15.37 6.74 8.72
C ILE A 133 -16.30 6.10 9.77
N GLU A 134 -15.80 5.22 10.65
CA GLU A 134 -16.59 4.62 11.74
C GLU A 134 -16.40 5.28 13.12
N ALA A 135 -15.64 6.37 13.22
CA ALA A 135 -15.45 7.13 14.46
C ALA A 135 -15.84 8.60 14.33
N ALA A 136 -17.12 8.88 14.08
CA ALA A 136 -17.76 10.17 14.34
C ALA A 136 -19.26 10.00 14.62
#